data_AF-A0A9E5MNL0-F1
#
_entry.id   AF-A0A9E5MNL0-F1
#
_cell.length_a   1.000
_cell.length_b   1.000
_cell.length_c   1.000
_cell.angle_alpha   90.00
_cell.angle_beta   90.00
_cell.angle_gamma   90.00
#
_symmetry.space_group_name_H-M   'P 1'
#
loop_
_entity.id
_entity.type
_entity.pdbx_description
1 polymer ?
#
loop_
_entity_poly.entity_id
_entity_poly.type
_entity_poly.pdbx_seq_one_letter_code
_entity_poly.pdbx_strand_id
1 'polypeptide(L)' 'MSGQCTCGDVRYPLTAAPMFEHGCHGSWCQRETGSAFALNALIESSTVKLLSGALATTQRPSSSGDVS' A
#
# COMPACT_ATOMS: atom_id res chain seq x y z
N MET A 1 9.19 14.28 2.64
CA MET A 1 9.75 12.94 2.88
C MET A 1 9.80 12.18 1.55
N SER A 2 10.54 11.07 1.42
CA SER A 2 10.57 10.23 0.22
C SER A 2 10.28 8.77 0.57
N GLY A 3 9.51 8.08 -0.26
CA GLY A 3 9.24 6.65 -0.17
C GLY A 3 9.89 5.89 -1.33
N GLN A 4 10.10 4.59 -1.09
CA GLN A 4 10.59 3.66 -2.10
C GLN A 4 9.90 2.30 -1.95
N CYS A 5 9.76 1.57 -3.04
CA CYS A 5 9.39 0.16 -2.98
C CYS A 5 10.55 -0.66 -2.39
N THR A 6 10.22 -1.81 -1.81
CA THR A 6 11.20 -2.79 -1.30
C THR A 6 12.12 -3.33 -2.39
N CYS A 7 11.71 -3.30 -3.67
CA CYS A 7 12.59 -3.65 -4.79
C CYS A 7 13.68 -2.61 -5.08
N GLY A 8 13.52 -1.36 -4.64
CA GLY A 8 14.47 -0.26 -4.85
C GLY A 8 14.30 0.53 -6.16
N ASP A 9 13.61 -0.01 -7.16
CA ASP A 9 13.45 0.64 -8.48
C ASP A 9 12.41 1.77 -8.48
N VAL A 10 11.36 1.61 -7.67
CA VAL A 10 10.25 2.55 -7.56
C VAL A 10 10.53 3.57 -6.46
N ARG A 11 10.51 4.86 -6.80
CA ARG A 11 10.72 5.97 -5.87
C ARG A 11 9.65 7.04 -6.04
N TYR A 12 9.21 7.64 -4.95
CA TYR A 12 8.16 8.66 -4.95
C TYR A 12 8.35 9.67 -3.81
N PRO A 13 8.05 10.97 -3.98
CA PRO A 13 8.01 11.89 -2.87
C PRO A 13 6.70 11.70 -2.09
N LEU A 14 6.79 11.94 -0.79
CA LEU A 14 5.65 12.10 0.10
C LEU A 14 5.58 13.58 0.46
N THR A 15 4.68 14.29 -0.23
CA THR A 15 4.47 15.74 -0.06
C THR A 15 3.40 16.06 0.98
N ALA A 16 2.68 15.04 1.45
CA ALA A 16 1.69 15.13 2.51
C ALA A 16 1.89 13.99 3.52
N ALA A 17 1.44 14.22 4.75
CA ALA A 17 1.34 13.16 5.75
C ALA A 17 0.17 12.21 5.37
N PRO A 18 0.20 10.95 5.83
CA PRO A 18 -0.96 10.08 5.74
C PRO A 18 -2.19 10.72 6.36
N MET A 19 -3.36 10.44 5.77
CA MET A 19 -4.64 10.83 6.33
C MET A 19 -4.95 9.98 7.56
N PHE A 20 -4.68 8.66 7.47
CA PHE A 20 -4.90 7.70 8.55
C PHE A 20 -3.98 6.49 8.39
N GLU A 21 -3.52 5.95 9.51
CA GLU A 21 -2.86 4.65 9.61
C GLU A 21 -3.80 3.61 10.23
N HIS A 22 -3.80 2.39 9.69
CA HIS A 22 -4.56 1.29 10.26
C HIS A 22 -3.84 -0.06 10.13
N GLY A 23 -4.17 -0.99 11.03
CA GLY A 23 -3.75 -2.39 10.95
C GLY A 23 -4.79 -3.23 10.19
N CYS A 24 -4.38 -3.88 9.11
CA CYS A 24 -5.18 -4.90 8.44
C CYS A 24 -4.87 -6.29 9.02
N HIS A 25 -5.88 -6.92 9.61
CA HIS A 25 -5.76 -8.24 10.26
C HIS A 25 -6.22 -9.41 9.39
N GLY A 26 -6.66 -9.17 8.16
CA GLY A 26 -7.13 -10.23 7.28
C GLY A 26 -6.02 -11.24 6.97
N SER A 27 -6.39 -12.51 6.79
CA SER A 27 -5.43 -13.59 6.51
C SER A 27 -4.56 -13.32 5.28
N TRP A 28 -5.12 -12.65 4.26
CA TRP A 28 -4.34 -12.17 3.11
C TRP A 28 -3.27 -11.17 3.53
N CYS A 29 -3.63 -10.12 4.28
CA CYS A 29 -2.68 -9.11 4.79
C CYS A 29 -1.58 -9.73 5.66
N GLN A 30 -1.91 -10.73 6.48
CA GLN A 30 -0.95 -11.47 7.29
C GLN A 30 0.01 -12.30 6.42
N ARG A 31 -0.51 -12.99 5.39
CA ARG A 31 0.31 -13.78 4.44
C ARG A 31 1.27 -12.92 3.64
N GLU A 32 0.81 -11.76 3.15
CA GLU A 32 1.62 -10.84 2.36
C GLU A 32 2.80 -10.28 3.15
N THR A 33 2.61 -10.00 4.43
CA THR A 33 3.64 -9.36 5.28
C THR A 33 4.42 -10.34 6.16
N GLY A 34 3.91 -11.56 6.36
CA GLY A 34 4.43 -12.51 7.36
C GLY A 34 4.21 -12.08 8.82
N SER A 35 3.42 -11.03 9.06
CA SER A 35 3.16 -10.46 10.38
C SER A 35 1.73 -10.76 10.86
N ALA A 36 1.43 -10.45 12.12
CA ALA A 36 0.07 -10.54 12.68
C ALA A 36 -0.90 -9.52 12.06
N PHE A 37 -0.38 -8.46 11.46
CA PHE A 37 -1.14 -7.46 10.70
C PHE A 37 -0.24 -6.75 9.68
N ALA A 38 -0.86 -6.20 8.64
CA ALA A 38 -0.20 -5.26 7.72
C ALA A 38 -0.50 -3.82 8.17
N LEU A 39 0.54 -2.98 8.31
CA LEU A 39 0.38 -1.55 8.58
C LEU A 39 0.18 -0.81 7.25
N ASN A 40 -0.98 -0.16 7.11
CA ASN A 40 -1.32 0.60 5.92
C ASN A 40 -1.45 2.08 6.25
N ALA A 41 -0.87 2.93 5.42
CA ALA A 41 -1.05 4.38 5.46
C ALA A 41 -1.89 4.82 4.26
N LEU A 42 -3.05 5.46 4.51
CA LEU A 42 -3.87 6.02 3.45
C LEU A 42 -3.37 7.42 3.11
N ILE A 43 -3.03 7.64 1.85
CA ILE A 43 -2.51 8.90 1.33
C ILE A 43 -3.32 9.28 0.10
N GLU A 44 -3.65 10.57 -0.04
CA GLU A 44 -4.32 11.07 -1.24
C GLU A 44 -3.40 10.87 -2.46
N SER A 45 -3.90 10.19 -3.50
CA SER A 45 -3.10 9.81 -4.67
C SER A 45 -2.50 11.01 -5.40
N SER A 46 -3.17 12.17 -5.38
CA SER A 46 -2.69 13.42 -5.99
C SER A 46 -1.37 13.92 -5.37
N THR A 47 -1.07 13.50 -4.14
CA THR A 47 0.13 13.88 -3.38
C THR A 47 1.30 12.90 -3.56
N VAL A 48 1.08 11.81 -4.31
CA VAL A 48 2.11 10.81 -4.63
C VAL A 48 2.47 10.92 -6.11
N LYS A 49 3.74 11.21 -6.40
CA LYS A 49 4.26 11.30 -7.77
C LYS A 49 5.35 10.26 -8.01
N LEU A 50 5.31 9.55 -9.13
CA LEU A 50 6.36 8.59 -9.47
C LEU A 50 7.61 9.35 -9.95
N LEU A 51 8.75 9.16 -9.29
CA LEU A 51 10.04 9.72 -9.73
C LEU A 51 10.80 8.75 -10.64
N SER A 52 10.73 7.45 -10.35
CA SER A 52 11.42 6.40 -11.10
C SER A 52 10.69 5.06 -10.99
N GLY A 53 10.98 4.15 -11.92
CA GLY A 53 10.43 2.80 -11.97
C GLY A 53 9.10 2.73 -12.74
N ALA A 54 8.50 1.54 -12.75
CA ALA A 54 7.18 1.30 -13.32
C ALA A 54 6.29 0.65 -12.26
N LEU A 55 5.03 1.09 -12.21
CA LEU A 55 4.03 0.51 -11.32
C LEU A 55 3.24 -0.55 -12.07
N ALA A 56 3.03 -1.70 -11.42
CA ALA A 56 2.09 -2.71 -11.86
C ALA A 56 0.89 -2.69 -10.91
N THR A 57 -0.32 -2.57 -11.47
CA THR A 57 -1.55 -2.66 -10.69
C THR A 57 -1.97 -4.12 -10.63
N THR A 58 -2.06 -4.65 -9.41
CA THR A 58 -2.61 -5.97 -9.13
C THR A 58 -3.88 -5.79 -8.29
N GLN A 59 -4.90 -6.57 -8.63
CA GLN A 59 -6.13 -6.62 -7.85
C GLN A 59 -5.92 -7.60 -6.69
N ARG A 60 -6.17 -7.14 -5.47
CA ARG A 60 -6.24 -8.06 -4.34
C ARG A 60 -7.48 -8.94 -4.51
N PRO A 61 -7.36 -10.27 -4.37
CA PRO A 61 -8.54 -11.12 -4.35
C PRO A 61 -9.44 -10.69 -3.18
N SER A 62 -10.72 -10.41 -3.44
CA SER A 62 -11.70 -10.25 -2.36
C SER A 62 -11.94 -11.61 -1.73
N SER A 63 -11.59 -11.78 -0.46
CA SER A 63 -12.01 -12.94 0.35
C SER A 63 -13.29 -12.65 1.16
N SER A 64 -13.84 -11.44 1.05
CA SER A 64 -15.14 -11.11 1.57
C SER A 64 -16.15 -11.65 0.57
N GLY A 65 -16.91 -12.67 0.96
CA GLY A 65 -17.99 -13.18 0.13
C GLY A 65 -18.85 -12.01 -0.35
N ASP A 66 -19.07 -11.95 -1.66
CA ASP A 66 -20.01 -11.04 -2.28
C ASP A 66 -21.34 -11.07 -1.52
N VAL A 67 -21.79 -9.91 -1.06
CA VAL A 67 -23.21 -9.63 -0.98
C VAL A 67 -23.43 -8.41 -1.86
N SER A 68 -24.21 -8.64 -2.91
CA SER A 68 -24.70 -7.69 -3.91
C SER A 68 -25.12 -6.34 -3.36
#